data_AF-A0A7Y4RE20-F1
#
_entry.id   AF-A0A7Y4RE20-F1
#
_cell.length_a   1.000
_cell.length_b   1.000
_cell.length_c   1.000
_cell.angle_alpha   90.00
_cell.angle_beta   90.00
_cell.angle_gamma   90.00
#
_symmetry.space_group_name_H-M   'P 1'
#
loop_
_entity.id
_entity.type
_entity.pdbx_description
1 polymer ?
#
loop_
_entity_poly.entity_id
_entity_poly.type
_entity_poly.pdbx_seq_one_letter_code
_entity_poly.pdbx_strand_id
1 'polypeptide(L)'
;MTKFNFTEEEVQLNKKGALSQRQKEVLKAMAYSIRKSSKSGVWIILFFLALGSCIMGAVFLQGMDARKLPTLGPQMMMGLCFTVFAVFVITALSIFISRRQAAKLEAAPLLSAEGVIRHDSDYSQNSGIKSYYVYFGKKRFSFPDGMSRVFPEGATFRIYYCKVGQIELIMSFERLA
;
A
#
# COMPACT_ATOMS: atom_id res chain seq x y z
N MET A 1 11.62 1.55 -12.02
CA MET A 1 10.59 0.72 -12.66
C MET A 1 11.22 -0.56 -13.15
N THR A 2 10.87 -1.68 -12.53
CA THR A 2 11.36 -3.02 -12.88
C THR A 2 10.89 -3.40 -14.27
N LYS A 3 11.82 -3.49 -15.24
CA LYS A 3 11.58 -4.24 -16.47
C LYS A 3 11.14 -5.64 -16.07
N PHE A 4 10.01 -6.11 -16.59
CA PHE A 4 9.51 -7.47 -16.42
C PHE A 4 10.48 -8.46 -17.07
N ASN A 5 11.55 -8.82 -16.35
CA ASN A 5 12.56 -9.76 -16.80
C ASN A 5 12.30 -11.09 -16.10
N PHE A 6 11.26 -11.78 -16.56
CA PHE A 6 10.90 -13.11 -16.08
C PHE A 6 11.71 -14.15 -16.83
N THR A 7 12.28 -15.12 -16.11
CA THR A 7 12.96 -16.23 -16.78
C THR A 7 11.94 -17.27 -17.23
N GLU A 8 12.26 -18.03 -18.29
CA GLU A 8 11.40 -19.11 -18.78
C GLU A 8 11.08 -20.12 -17.68
N GLU A 9 12.07 -20.42 -16.83
CA GLU A 9 11.91 -21.29 -15.66
C GLU A 9 10.85 -20.78 -14.67
N GLU A 10 10.78 -19.47 -14.44
CA GLU A 10 9.78 -18.87 -13.57
C GLU A 10 8.38 -19.00 -14.17
N VAL A 11 8.25 -18.82 -15.48
CA VAL A 11 6.96 -19.01 -16.17
C VAL A 11 6.51 -20.47 -16.03
N GLN A 12 7.41 -21.44 -16.22
CA GLN A 12 7.10 -22.86 -16.09
C GLN A 12 6.73 -23.26 -14.64
N LEU A 13 7.38 -22.68 -13.63
CA LEU A 13 7.01 -22.89 -12.23
C LEU A 13 5.64 -22.29 -11.91
N ASN A 14 5.35 -21.09 -12.43
CA ASN A 14 4.07 -20.43 -12.21
C ASN A 14 2.91 -21.17 -12.87
N LYS A 15 3.13 -21.78 -14.05
CA LYS A 15 2.17 -22.72 -14.68
C LYS A 15 1.77 -23.86 -13.75
N LYS A 16 2.71 -24.34 -12.93
CA LYS A 16 2.50 -25.41 -11.93
C LYS A 16 1.92 -24.88 -10.61
N GLY A 17 1.58 -23.59 -10.52
CA GLY A 17 1.07 -22.96 -9.31
C GLY A 17 2.14 -22.65 -8.26
N ALA A 18 3.43 -22.75 -8.59
CA ALA A 18 4.52 -22.57 -7.65
C ALA A 18 5.33 -21.30 -7.96
N LEU A 19 5.59 -20.51 -6.93
CA LEU A 19 6.48 -19.34 -7.04
C LEU A 19 7.95 -19.76 -7.03
N SER A 20 8.75 -19.10 -7.87
CA SER A 20 10.21 -19.21 -7.83
C SER A 20 10.80 -18.66 -6.54
N GLN A 21 12.02 -19.06 -6.20
CA GLN A 21 12.70 -18.55 -5.01
C GLN A 21 12.89 -17.02 -5.10
N ARG A 22 13.22 -16.50 -6.28
CA ARG A 22 13.36 -15.06 -6.54
C ARG A 22 12.05 -14.31 -6.28
N GLN A 23 10.92 -14.84 -6.77
CA GLN A 23 9.60 -14.22 -6.55
C GLN A 23 9.19 -14.26 -5.06
N LYS A 24 9.49 -15.35 -4.35
CA LYS A 24 9.28 -15.44 -2.90
C LYS A 24 10.13 -14.42 -2.14
N GLU A 25 11.38 -14.21 -2.55
CA GLU A 25 12.26 -13.20 -1.97
C GLU A 25 11.76 -11.78 -2.22
N VAL A 26 11.23 -11.48 -3.42
CA VAL A 26 10.59 -10.20 -3.72
C VAL A 26 9.38 -9.96 -2.81
N LEU A 27 8.51 -10.96 -2.64
CA LEU A 27 7.39 -10.88 -1.71
C LEU A 27 7.86 -10.66 -0.26
N LYS A 28 8.87 -11.41 0.19
CA LYS A 28 9.44 -11.25 1.53
C LYS A 28 10.07 -9.87 1.74
N ALA A 29 10.78 -9.34 0.74
CA ALA A 29 11.36 -8.01 0.78
C ALA A 29 10.28 -6.92 0.83
N MET A 30 9.19 -7.08 0.07
CA MET A 30 8.05 -6.17 0.13
C MET A 30 7.33 -6.24 1.49
N ALA A 31 7.11 -7.44 2.03
CA ALA A 31 6.54 -7.63 3.37
C ALA A 31 7.42 -7.00 4.46
N TYR A 32 8.73 -7.15 4.35
CA TYR A 32 9.70 -6.50 5.23
C TYR A 32 9.65 -4.97 5.12
N SER A 33 9.57 -4.43 3.91
CA SER A 33 9.43 -2.99 3.67
C SER A 33 8.17 -2.41 4.32
N ILE A 34 7.02 -3.09 4.19
CA ILE A 34 5.76 -2.69 4.86
C ILE A 34 5.94 -2.66 6.38
N ARG A 35 6.54 -3.71 6.96
CA ARG A 35 6.81 -3.78 8.42
C ARG A 35 7.76 -2.67 8.87
N LYS A 36 8.83 -2.41 8.11
CA LYS A 36 9.83 -1.38 8.43
C LYS A 36 9.25 0.03 8.32
N SER A 37 8.51 0.31 7.25
CA SER A 37 7.83 1.60 7.03
C SER A 37 6.83 1.89 8.17
N SER A 38 6.02 0.90 8.55
CA SER A 38 5.09 1.01 9.68
C SER A 38 5.81 1.37 10.99
N LYS A 39 6.93 0.71 11.33
CA LYS A 39 7.73 1.04 12.53
C LYS A 39 8.35 2.44 12.47
N SER A 40 8.88 2.84 11.31
CA SER A 40 9.47 4.16 11.13
C SER A 40 8.42 5.28 11.25
N GLY A 41 7.21 5.04 10.76
CA GLY A 41 6.09 5.98 10.86
C GLY A 41 5.69 6.30 12.30
N VAL A 42 5.82 5.35 13.22
CA VAL A 42 5.53 5.57 14.66
C VAL A 42 6.38 6.70 15.24
N TRP A 43 7.68 6.73 14.91
CA TRP A 43 8.57 7.78 15.41
C TRP A 43 8.17 9.17 14.89
N ILE A 44 7.74 9.25 13.64
CA ILE A 44 7.23 10.48 13.04
C ILE A 44 5.95 10.93 13.76
N ILE A 45 5.00 10.01 13.98
CA ILE A 45 3.76 10.29 14.70
C ILE A 45 4.05 10.80 16.12
N LEU A 46 4.95 10.14 16.86
CA LEU A 46 5.31 10.55 18.22
C LEU A 46 5.97 11.93 18.24
N PHE A 47 6.86 12.22 17.29
CA PHE A 47 7.49 13.53 17.16
C PHE A 47 6.45 14.64 16.93
N PHE A 48 5.54 14.45 15.97
CA PHE A 48 4.49 15.44 15.69
C PHE A 48 3.45 15.53 16.82
N LEU A 49 3.17 14.44 17.54
CA LEU A 49 2.29 14.45 18.70
C LEU A 49 2.88 15.29 19.83
N ALA A 50 4.17 15.11 20.13
CA ALA A 50 4.87 15.91 21.13
C ALA A 50 4.92 17.38 20.72
N LEU A 51 5.30 17.66 19.47
CA LEU A 51 5.37 19.01 18.92
C LEU A 51 4.00 19.72 18.97
N GLY A 52 2.94 19.04 18.51
CA GLY A 52 1.57 19.57 18.52
C GLY A 52 1.06 19.82 19.93
N SER A 53 1.38 18.94 20.88
CA SER A 53 1.02 19.12 22.30
C SER A 53 1.73 20.34 22.90
N CYS A 54 3.01 20.56 22.58
CA CYS A 54 3.75 21.73 23.03
C CYS A 54 3.19 23.03 22.45
N ILE A 55 2.89 23.06 21.14
CA ILE A 55 2.32 24.24 20.47
C ILE A 55 0.94 24.57 21.06
N MET A 56 0.07 23.57 21.19
CA MET A 56 -1.26 23.75 21.79
C MET A 56 -1.14 24.24 23.23
N GLY A 57 -0.26 23.62 24.03
CA GLY A 57 0.01 24.07 25.39
C GLY A 57 0.45 25.54 25.46
N ALA A 58 1.38 25.95 24.59
CA ALA A 58 1.85 27.34 24.53
C ALA A 58 0.75 28.33 24.13
N VAL A 59 -0.04 28.02 23.08
CA VAL A 59 -1.16 28.88 22.62
C VAL A 59 -2.24 29.01 23.70
N PHE A 60 -2.58 27.92 24.38
CA PHE A 60 -3.57 27.94 25.46
C PHE A 60 -3.09 28.75 26.67
N LEU A 61 -1.81 28.63 27.06
CA LEU A 61 -1.26 29.39 28.19
C LEU A 61 -1.22 30.90 27.90
N GLN A 62 -1.05 31.31 26.64
CA GLN A 62 -1.05 32.72 26.25
C GLN A 62 -2.44 33.38 26.30
N GLY A 63 -3.51 32.58 26.17
CA GLY A 63 -4.89 33.09 26.06
C GLY A 63 -5.72 33.03 27.35
N MET A 64 -5.21 32.46 28.45
CA MET A 64 -6.01 32.26 29.67
C MET A 64 -5.67 33.25 30.80
N ASP A 65 -6.70 33.89 31.35
CA ASP A 65 -6.64 34.57 32.64
C ASP A 65 -6.35 33.56 33.77
N ALA A 66 -5.41 33.90 34.66
CA ALA A 66 -5.01 33.06 35.80
C ALA A 66 -6.18 32.62 36.71
N ARG A 67 -7.30 33.34 36.70
CA ARG A 67 -8.50 33.01 37.48
C ARG A 67 -9.34 31.86 36.89
N LYS A 68 -9.22 31.57 35.59
CA LYS A 68 -9.97 30.49 34.91
C LYS A 68 -9.18 29.18 34.80
N LEU A 69 -7.88 29.22 35.14
CA LEU A 69 -6.96 28.09 35.12
C LEU A 69 -7.40 26.90 36.00
N PRO A 70 -7.94 27.11 37.22
CA PRO A 70 -8.34 26.00 38.11
C PRO A 70 -9.55 25.20 37.59
N THR A 71 -10.45 25.85 36.84
CA THR A 71 -11.69 25.23 36.32
C THR A 71 -11.50 24.65 34.93
N LEU A 72 -10.76 25.32 34.03
CA LEU A 72 -10.51 24.85 32.66
C LEU A 72 -9.31 23.88 32.57
N GLY A 73 -8.34 23.98 33.47
CA GLY A 73 -7.14 23.13 33.50
C GLY A 73 -7.43 21.62 33.51
N PRO A 74 -8.32 21.11 34.40
CA PRO A 74 -8.66 19.69 34.43
C PRO A 74 -9.33 19.18 33.14
N GLN A 75 -10.22 19.98 32.54
CA GLN A 75 -10.90 19.62 31.29
C GLN A 75 -9.91 19.58 30.11
N MET A 76 -8.98 20.53 30.04
CA MET A 76 -7.93 20.56 29.03
C MET A 76 -6.98 19.37 29.17
N MET A 77 -6.58 19.04 30.40
CA MET A 77 -5.72 17.88 30.67
C MET A 77 -6.41 16.58 30.28
N MET A 78 -7.70 16.44 30.58
CA MET A 78 -8.50 15.29 30.16
C MET A 78 -8.59 15.18 28.64
N GLY A 79 -8.79 16.29 27.93
CA GLY A 79 -8.79 16.32 26.45
C GLY A 79 -7.44 15.93 25.84
N LEU A 80 -6.32 16.37 26.44
CA LEU A 80 -4.97 15.97 26.04
C LEU A 80 -4.74 14.48 26.26
N CYS A 81 -5.09 13.94 27.44
CA CYS A 81 -5.00 12.52 27.73
C CYS A 81 -5.82 11.68 26.75
N PHE A 82 -7.05 12.10 26.43
CA PHE A 82 -7.89 11.41 25.46
C PHE A 82 -7.27 11.43 24.05
N THR A 83 -6.72 12.57 23.63
CA THR A 83 -6.07 12.71 22.32
C THR A 83 -4.85 11.79 22.21
N VAL A 84 -3.98 11.77 23.22
CA VAL A 84 -2.81 10.88 23.27
C VAL A 84 -3.24 9.42 23.22
N PHE A 85 -4.26 9.04 24.00
CA PHE A 85 -4.81 7.69 23.99
C PHE A 85 -5.37 7.31 22.61
N ALA A 86 -6.17 8.18 21.99
CA ALA A 86 -6.74 7.94 20.67
C ALA A 86 -5.64 7.74 19.60
N VAL A 87 -4.60 8.57 19.63
CA VAL A 87 -3.44 8.45 18.73
C VAL A 87 -2.72 7.11 18.95
N PHE A 88 -2.56 6.68 20.20
CA PHE A 88 -1.95 5.40 20.52
C PHE A 88 -2.77 4.22 19.99
N VAL A 89 -4.09 4.24 20.17
CA VAL A 89 -5.02 3.21 19.66
C VAL A 89 -4.96 3.13 18.13
N ILE A 90 -5.05 4.27 17.45
CA ILE A 90 -5.00 4.32 15.97
C ILE A 90 -3.64 3.80 15.47
N THR A 91 -2.55 4.19 16.13
CA THR A 91 -1.19 3.75 15.74
C THR A 91 -1.03 2.25 15.96
N ALA A 92 -1.47 1.71 17.10
CA ALA A 92 -1.43 0.28 17.39
C ALA A 92 -2.26 -0.53 16.38
N LEU A 93 -3.46 -0.06 16.04
CA LEU A 93 -4.31 -0.68 15.03
C LEU A 93 -3.67 -0.64 13.64
N SER A 94 -3.06 0.48 13.27
CA SER A 94 -2.33 0.64 12.00
C SER A 94 -1.18 -0.36 11.89
N ILE A 95 -0.33 -0.48 12.92
CA ILE A 95 0.75 -1.48 12.98
C ILE A 95 0.20 -2.90 12.87
N PHE A 96 -0.89 -3.20 13.58
CA PHE A 96 -1.53 -4.51 13.54
C PHE A 96 -2.01 -4.85 12.12
N ILE A 97 -2.68 -3.92 11.45
CA ILE A 97 -3.14 -4.08 10.06
C ILE A 97 -1.94 -4.26 9.13
N SER A 98 -0.90 -3.43 9.23
CA SER A 98 0.32 -3.56 8.41
C SER A 98 1.01 -4.92 8.59
N ARG A 99 1.09 -5.42 9.84
CA ARG A 99 1.65 -6.76 10.11
C ARG A 99 0.81 -7.86 9.49
N ARG A 100 -0.53 -7.77 9.60
CA ARG A 100 -1.45 -8.74 9.00
C ARG A 100 -1.35 -8.73 7.47
N GLN A 101 -1.22 -7.55 6.85
CA GLN A 101 -1.00 -7.44 5.41
C GLN A 101 0.34 -8.04 4.98
N ALA A 102 1.43 -7.76 5.71
CA ALA A 102 2.74 -8.33 5.43
C ALA A 102 2.74 -9.86 5.53
N ALA A 103 2.08 -10.44 6.54
CA ALA A 103 1.92 -11.89 6.67
C ALA A 103 1.09 -12.49 5.51
N LYS A 104 0.01 -11.82 5.09
CA LYS A 104 -0.75 -12.22 3.90
C LYS A 104 0.07 -12.15 2.62
N LEU A 105 1.06 -11.27 2.55
CA LEU A 105 1.93 -11.10 1.39
C LEU A 105 2.96 -12.23 1.27
N GLU A 106 3.48 -12.70 2.40
CA GLU A 106 4.38 -13.87 2.46
C GLU A 106 3.65 -15.18 2.11
N ALA A 107 2.36 -15.29 2.44
CA ALA A 107 1.51 -16.45 2.18
C ALA A 107 0.56 -16.27 0.98
N ALA A 108 0.81 -15.31 0.10
CA ALA A 108 -0.09 -14.98 -0.98
C ALA A 108 -0.17 -16.12 -2.01
N PRO A 109 -1.37 -16.67 -2.29
CA PRO A 109 -1.51 -17.70 -3.31
C PRO A 109 -1.24 -17.11 -4.69
N LEU A 110 -0.61 -17.91 -5.54
CA LEU A 110 -0.49 -17.60 -6.96
C LEU A 110 -1.85 -17.83 -7.62
N LEU A 111 -2.36 -16.79 -8.27
CA LEU A 111 -3.60 -16.82 -9.03
C LEU A 111 -3.27 -16.65 -10.51
N SER A 112 -4.08 -17.24 -11.38
CA SER A 112 -4.01 -17.01 -12.82
C SER A 112 -5.25 -16.27 -13.31
N ALA A 113 -5.08 -15.47 -14.36
CA ALA A 113 -6.17 -14.85 -15.10
C ALA A 113 -5.84 -14.90 -16.58
N GLU A 114 -6.85 -15.24 -17.38
CA GLU A 114 -6.75 -15.33 -18.84
C GLU A 114 -7.75 -14.38 -19.47
N GLY A 115 -7.34 -13.77 -20.57
CA GLY A 115 -8.28 -13.08 -21.43
C GLY A 115 -7.63 -12.23 -22.49
N VAL A 116 -8.51 -11.67 -23.31
CA VAL A 116 -8.14 -10.72 -24.37
C VAL A 116 -7.78 -9.39 -23.72
N ILE A 117 -6.63 -8.84 -24.14
CA ILE A 117 -6.17 -7.53 -23.71
C ILE A 117 -7.09 -6.45 -24.28
N ARG A 118 -7.58 -5.59 -23.39
CA ARG A 118 -8.16 -4.30 -23.77
C ARG A 118 -7.41 -3.18 -23.07
N HIS A 119 -7.05 -2.15 -23.81
CA HIS A 119 -6.46 -0.96 -23.24
C HIS A 119 -7.55 0.04 -22.91
N ASP A 120 -7.41 0.66 -21.76
CA ASP A 120 -8.25 1.77 -21.36
C ASP A 120 -7.34 2.80 -20.70
N SER A 121 -7.66 4.07 -20.88
CA SER A 121 -6.89 5.14 -20.27
C SER A 121 -7.85 6.14 -19.69
N ASP A 122 -7.74 6.37 -18.40
CA ASP A 122 -8.49 7.42 -17.75
C ASP A 122 -7.59 8.65 -17.59
N TYR A 123 -8.08 9.78 -18.07
CA TYR A 123 -7.39 11.06 -17.96
C TYR A 123 -8.09 11.89 -16.89
N SER A 124 -7.48 11.94 -15.71
CA SER A 124 -7.96 12.82 -14.65
C SER A 124 -7.57 14.26 -14.99
N GLN A 125 -8.55 15.04 -15.46
CA GLN A 125 -8.37 16.47 -15.78
C GLN A 125 -7.85 17.27 -14.58
N ASN A 126 -8.17 16.87 -13.35
CA ASN A 126 -7.77 17.57 -12.13
C ASN A 126 -6.33 17.31 -11.70
N SER A 127 -5.74 16.16 -12.06
CA SER A 127 -4.39 15.80 -11.64
C SER A 127 -3.37 15.79 -12.79
N GLY A 128 -3.81 15.92 -14.04
CA GLY A 128 -2.93 15.83 -15.22
C GLY A 128 -2.27 14.47 -15.38
N ILE A 129 -2.73 13.45 -14.64
CA ILE A 129 -2.17 12.10 -14.63
C ILE A 129 -3.03 11.23 -15.55
N LYS A 130 -2.39 10.65 -16.56
CA LYS A 130 -2.98 9.62 -17.40
C LYS A 130 -2.73 8.25 -16.77
N SER A 131 -3.80 7.55 -16.41
CA SER A 131 -3.70 6.20 -15.86
C SER A 131 -3.99 5.19 -16.96
N TYR A 132 -3.04 4.31 -17.25
CA TYR A 132 -3.24 3.24 -18.22
C TYR A 132 -3.71 1.98 -17.49
N TYR A 133 -4.82 1.42 -17.97
CA TYR A 133 -5.36 0.17 -17.49
C TYR A 133 -5.28 -0.88 -18.61
N VAL A 134 -4.86 -2.07 -18.23
CA VAL A 134 -4.91 -3.24 -19.11
C VAL A 134 -5.87 -4.24 -18.49
N TYR A 135 -6.92 -4.56 -19.24
CA TYR A 135 -7.88 -5.58 -18.85
C TYR A 135 -7.43 -6.95 -19.36
N PHE A 136 -7.37 -7.92 -18.46
CA PHE A 136 -7.18 -9.33 -18.79
C PHE A 136 -8.49 -10.06 -18.50
N GLY A 137 -9.32 -10.18 -19.53
CA GLY A 137 -10.68 -10.70 -19.39
C GLY A 137 -11.54 -9.75 -18.54
N LYS A 138 -11.95 -10.18 -17.35
CA LYS A 138 -12.75 -9.37 -16.39
C LYS A 138 -11.90 -8.60 -15.37
N LYS A 139 -10.58 -8.78 -15.34
CA LYS A 139 -9.69 -8.17 -14.34
C LYS A 139 -8.96 -6.94 -14.88
N ARG A 140 -8.90 -5.88 -14.07
CA ARG A 140 -8.23 -4.61 -14.41
C ARG A 140 -6.92 -4.49 -13.65
N PHE A 141 -5.82 -4.32 -14.37
CA PHE A 141 -4.51 -4.02 -13.80
C PHE A 141 -4.09 -2.61 -14.21
N SER A 142 -3.59 -1.83 -13.26
CA SER A 142 -3.06 -0.49 -13.52
C SER A 142 -1.57 -0.59 -13.83
N PHE A 143 -1.15 0.11 -14.87
CA PHE A 143 0.22 0.11 -15.34
C PHE A 143 0.75 1.52 -15.58
N PRO A 144 2.06 1.73 -15.41
CA PRO A 144 2.71 2.96 -15.82
C PRO A 144 2.79 3.08 -17.35
N ASP A 145 2.91 4.32 -17.81
CA ASP A 145 3.07 4.70 -19.22
C ASP A 145 4.12 3.87 -19.96
N GLY A 146 3.79 3.46 -21.20
CA GLY A 146 4.68 2.69 -22.08
C GLY A 146 4.46 1.18 -22.08
N MET A 147 3.56 0.66 -21.23
CA MET A 147 3.22 -0.76 -21.17
C MET A 147 2.35 -1.27 -22.33
N SER A 148 1.76 -0.37 -23.13
CA SER A 148 1.00 -0.72 -24.34
C SER A 148 1.83 -1.46 -25.40
N ARG A 149 3.16 -1.37 -25.35
CA ARG A 149 4.06 -2.11 -26.23
C ARG A 149 4.28 -3.57 -25.81
N VAL A 150 4.10 -3.88 -24.52
CA VAL A 150 4.31 -5.23 -23.98
C VAL A 150 3.05 -6.09 -24.17
N PHE A 151 1.89 -5.46 -24.08
CA PHE A 151 0.58 -6.09 -24.17
C PHE A 151 -0.16 -5.54 -25.40
N PRO A 152 0.02 -6.11 -26.60
CA PRO A 152 -0.73 -5.65 -27.77
C PRO A 152 -2.23 -5.86 -27.57
N GLU A 153 -3.03 -4.87 -27.96
CA GLU A 153 -4.48 -4.93 -27.85
C GLU A 153 -5.06 -6.05 -28.73
N GLY A 154 -6.05 -6.77 -28.21
CA GLY A 154 -6.65 -7.92 -28.91
C GLY A 154 -5.87 -9.23 -28.79
N ALA A 155 -4.63 -9.22 -28.29
CA ALA A 155 -3.89 -10.44 -28.01
C ALA A 155 -4.39 -11.12 -26.72
N THR A 156 -4.23 -12.44 -26.65
CA THR A 156 -4.67 -13.23 -25.51
C THR A 156 -3.48 -13.57 -24.63
N PHE A 157 -3.55 -13.21 -23.36
CA PHE A 157 -2.49 -13.47 -22.39
C PHE A 157 -3.03 -14.21 -21.18
N ARG A 158 -2.19 -15.06 -20.58
CA ARG A 158 -2.37 -15.57 -19.23
C ARG A 158 -1.39 -14.86 -18.30
N ILE A 159 -1.91 -14.27 -17.24
CA ILE A 159 -1.13 -13.64 -16.18
C ILE A 159 -1.16 -14.51 -14.94
N TYR A 160 0.00 -14.65 -14.32
CA TYR A 160 0.17 -15.19 -12.99
C TYR A 160 0.44 -14.02 -12.03
N TYR A 161 -0.39 -13.86 -11.00
CA TYR A 161 -0.30 -12.75 -10.07
C TYR A 161 -0.62 -13.18 -8.64
N CYS A 162 -0.07 -12.47 -7.67
CA CYS A 162 -0.44 -12.60 -6.26
C CYS A 162 -1.33 -11.43 -5.86
N LYS A 163 -2.43 -11.71 -5.16
CA LYS A 163 -3.34 -10.68 -4.64
C LYS A 163 -3.24 -10.58 -3.13
N VAL A 164 -2.96 -9.38 -2.64
CA VAL A 164 -2.84 -9.09 -1.21
C VAL A 164 -3.60 -7.80 -0.89
N GLY A 165 -4.82 -7.96 -0.38
CA GLY A 165 -5.71 -6.81 -0.16
C GLY A 165 -6.06 -6.12 -1.47
N GLN A 166 -5.66 -4.86 -1.61
CA GLN A 166 -5.83 -4.06 -2.82
C GLN A 166 -4.64 -4.10 -3.78
N ILE A 167 -3.52 -4.72 -3.37
CA ILE A 167 -2.32 -4.82 -4.19
C ILE A 167 -2.39 -6.09 -5.02
N GLU A 168 -2.27 -5.94 -6.33
CA GLU A 168 -2.16 -7.06 -7.28
C GLU A 168 -0.76 -7.01 -7.92
N LEU A 169 0.06 -8.02 -7.64
CA LEU A 169 1.45 -8.12 -8.08
C LEU A 169 1.56 -9.16 -9.18
N ILE A 170 1.98 -8.73 -10.37
CA ILE A 170 2.20 -9.62 -11.51
C ILE A 170 3.52 -10.35 -11.32
N MET A 171 3.45 -11.66 -11.30
CA MET A 171 4.56 -12.58 -11.06
C MET A 171 5.13 -13.14 -12.36
N SER A 172 4.30 -13.37 -13.37
CA SER A 172 4.72 -13.62 -14.76
C SER A 172 3.54 -13.48 -15.70
N PHE A 173 3.79 -13.49 -17.01
CA PHE A 173 2.76 -13.58 -18.03
C PHE A 173 3.23 -14.44 -19.20
N GLU A 174 2.29 -15.02 -19.92
CA GLU A 174 2.52 -15.73 -21.18
C GLU A 174 1.52 -15.27 -22.24
N ARG A 175 1.99 -15.17 -23.48
CA ARG A 175 1.13 -14.91 -24.63
C ARG A 175 0.60 -16.23 -25.15
N LEU A 176 -0.72 -16.33 -25.31
CA LEU A 176 -1.41 -17.52 -25.80
C LEU A 176 -1.72 -17.41 -27.31
N ALA A 177 -2.05 -16.19 -27.78
CA ALA A 177 -2.32 -15.85 -29.17
C ALA A 177 -2.02 -14.36 -29.43
#